data_AF-A0A183KWQ4-F1
#
_entry.id   AF-A0A183KWQ4-F1
#
_cell.length_a   1.000
_cell.length_b   1.000
_cell.length_c   1.000
_cell.angle_alpha   90.00
_cell.angle_beta   90.00
_cell.angle_gamma   90.00
#
_symmetry.space_group_name_H-M   'P 1'
#
loop_
_entity.id
_entity.type
_entity.pdbx_description
1 polymer ?
#
loop_
_entity_poly.entity_id
_entity_poly.type
_entity_poly.pdbx_seq_one_letter_code
_entity_poly.pdbx_strand_id
1 'polypeptide(L)'
;MGRHGLGQRNENGERFSNLCAFNKLVIGGTIFPLKRIHKATWNSPDHTTEDQIDHICINKKFRRTMEDVRTRRGADVASDYHLVVANLKLKLNKNWTDRVVTLRLNIIQCYAPTNDSNDDIKDQFYERLQSIIEKCPRKDLTILMGDLNAKVGIDNTGYEDIMGRHGL
;
A
#
# COMPACT_ATOMS: atom_id res chain seq x y z
N MET A 1 -13.08 0.22 13.35
CA MET A 1 -13.33 1.06 12.16
C MET A 1 -12.02 1.70 11.75
N GLY A 2 -11.67 1.59 10.48
CA GLY A 2 -10.47 2.16 9.89
C GLY A 2 -10.83 3.29 8.94
N ARG A 3 -10.74 4.52 9.44
CA ARG A 3 -11.32 5.71 8.80
C ARG A 3 -10.26 6.64 8.20
N HIS A 4 -9.10 6.08 7.83
CA HIS A 4 -7.92 6.88 7.51
C HIS A 4 -7.53 6.90 6.03
N GLY A 5 -8.25 6.22 5.14
CA GLY A 5 -8.06 6.44 3.69
C GLY A 5 -8.51 7.84 3.23
N LEU A 6 -8.43 8.09 1.92
CA LEU A 6 -8.90 9.33 1.28
C LEU A 6 -9.99 9.00 0.25
N GLY A 7 -11.02 9.85 0.17
CA GLY A 7 -12.05 9.78 -0.86
C GLY A 7 -13.01 8.58 -0.75
N GLN A 8 -13.71 8.32 -1.85
CA GLN A 8 -14.57 7.16 -2.05
C GLN A 8 -13.80 6.07 -2.80
N ARG A 9 -14.15 4.80 -2.55
CA ARG A 9 -13.53 3.68 -3.24
C ARG A 9 -13.93 3.67 -4.73
N ASN A 10 -12.95 3.50 -5.62
CA ASN A 10 -13.18 3.24 -7.05
C ASN A 10 -12.99 1.75 -7.39
N GLU A 11 -13.24 1.35 -8.63
CA GLU A 11 -13.15 -0.05 -9.07
C GLU A 11 -11.74 -0.63 -8.88
N ASN A 12 -10.70 0.13 -9.27
CA ASN A 12 -9.32 -0.26 -8.96
C ASN A 12 -9.09 -0.41 -7.45
N GLY A 13 -9.69 0.46 -6.64
CA GLY A 13 -9.69 0.40 -5.19
C GLY A 13 -10.30 -0.89 -4.65
N GLU A 14 -11.38 -1.39 -5.24
CA GLU A 14 -12.00 -2.66 -4.88
C GLU A 14 -11.12 -3.85 -5.25
N ARG A 15 -10.65 -3.91 -6.50
CA ARG A 15 -9.74 -4.96 -6.99
C ARG A 15 -8.47 -5.04 -6.15
N PHE A 16 -7.88 -3.89 -5.85
CA PHE A 16 -6.71 -3.79 -4.99
C PHE A 16 -6.99 -4.20 -3.54
N SER A 17 -8.12 -3.77 -2.96
CA SER A 17 -8.51 -4.16 -1.60
C SER A 17 -8.75 -5.67 -1.51
N ASN A 18 -9.37 -6.27 -2.52
CA ASN A 18 -9.56 -7.72 -2.64
C ASN A 18 -8.23 -8.48 -2.72
N LEU A 19 -7.31 -8.03 -3.58
CA LEU A 19 -5.96 -8.58 -3.67
C LEU A 19 -5.24 -8.52 -2.32
N CYS A 20 -5.29 -7.38 -1.64
CA CYS A 20 -4.66 -7.19 -0.34
C CYS A 20 -5.29 -8.09 0.74
N ALA A 21 -6.62 -8.17 0.80
CA ALA A 21 -7.34 -9.02 1.74
C ALA A 21 -6.97 -10.50 1.55
N PHE A 22 -7.00 -10.99 0.31
CA PHE A 22 -6.69 -12.37 -0.04
C PHE A 22 -5.25 -12.75 0.35
N ASN A 23 -4.29 -11.86 0.08
CA ASN A 23 -2.87 -12.10 0.37
C ASN A 23 -2.43 -11.65 1.75
N LYS A 24 -3.34 -11.13 2.58
CA LYS A 24 -3.05 -10.57 3.90
C LYS A 24 -1.99 -9.47 3.83
N LEU A 25 -2.11 -8.55 2.89
CA LEU A 25 -1.29 -7.34 2.77
C LEU A 25 -2.01 -6.16 3.43
N VAL A 26 -1.34 -5.45 4.31
CA VAL A 26 -1.89 -4.27 5.00
C VAL A 26 -1.52 -3.03 4.18
N ILE A 27 -2.51 -2.15 3.94
CA ILE A 27 -2.34 -0.95 3.13
C ILE A 27 -1.85 0.19 4.02
N GLY A 28 -0.56 0.52 3.92
CA GLY A 28 0.15 1.43 4.84
C GLY A 28 -0.51 2.80 5.00
N GLY A 29 -0.95 3.40 3.89
CA GLY A 29 -1.62 4.70 3.86
C GLY A 29 -2.96 4.77 4.62
N THR A 30 -3.49 3.62 5.06
CA THR A 30 -4.76 3.52 5.81
C THR A 30 -4.57 3.17 7.29
N ILE A 31 -3.33 2.85 7.72
CA ILE A 31 -3.07 2.35 9.08
C ILE A 31 -2.99 3.51 10.08
N PHE A 32 -2.32 4.59 9.69
CA PHE A 32 -1.95 5.66 10.61
C PHE A 32 -2.94 6.83 10.55
N PRO A 33 -3.27 7.44 11.70
CA PRO A 33 -4.12 8.63 11.76
C PRO A 33 -3.34 9.85 11.26
N LEU A 34 -3.25 10.00 9.94
CA LEU A 34 -2.58 11.13 9.30
C LEU A 34 -3.57 12.22 8.89
N LYS A 35 -3.10 13.47 8.83
CA LYS A 35 -3.84 14.58 8.21
C LYS A 35 -3.97 14.34 6.69
N ARG A 36 -5.03 14.86 6.07
CA ARG A 36 -5.29 14.73 4.61
C ARG A 36 -4.07 15.11 3.76
N ILE A 37 -3.35 16.16 4.15
CA ILE A 37 -2.15 16.65 3.47
C ILE A 37 -1.00 15.62 3.36
N HIS A 38 -1.05 14.56 4.16
CA HIS A 38 -0.06 13.47 4.19
C HIS A 38 -0.57 12.18 3.54
N LYS A 39 -1.73 12.20 2.90
CA LYS A 39 -2.38 11.03 2.28
C LYS A 39 -2.50 11.13 0.77
N ALA A 40 -2.81 12.31 0.25
CA ALA A 40 -2.86 12.53 -1.19
C ALA A 40 -1.48 12.31 -1.79
N THR A 41 -1.41 11.56 -2.87
CA THR A 41 -0.18 11.23 -3.60
C THR A 41 -0.13 11.92 -4.95
N TRP A 42 -1.28 12.36 -5.47
CA TRP A 42 -1.41 13.06 -6.74
C TRP A 42 -2.36 14.26 -6.62
N ASN A 43 -2.07 15.33 -7.37
CA ASN A 43 -2.97 16.47 -7.58
C ASN A 43 -3.33 16.57 -9.06
N SER A 44 -4.58 16.92 -9.36
CA SER A 44 -4.97 17.22 -10.72
C SER A 44 -4.22 18.46 -11.27
N PRO A 45 -4.01 18.55 -12.60
CA PRO A 45 -3.32 19.69 -13.22
C PRO A 45 -3.99 21.05 -12.94
N ASP A 46 -5.29 21.06 -12.69
CA ASP A 46 -6.07 22.24 -12.30
C ASP A 46 -6.07 22.51 -10.79
N HIS A 47 -5.37 21.69 -9.99
CA HIS A 47 -5.27 21.73 -8.54
C HIS A 47 -6.60 21.66 -7.78
N THR A 48 -7.67 21.17 -8.42
CA THR A 48 -8.99 21.05 -7.80
C THR A 48 -9.20 19.73 -7.08
N THR A 49 -8.48 18.69 -7.51
CA THR A 49 -8.65 17.31 -7.05
C THR A 49 -7.34 16.76 -6.48
N GLU A 50 -7.46 16.02 -5.39
CA GLU A 50 -6.34 15.35 -4.74
C GLU A 50 -6.71 13.89 -4.50
N ASP A 51 -5.85 12.96 -4.93
CA ASP A 51 -6.11 11.52 -4.84
C ASP A 51 -4.98 10.78 -4.16
N GLN A 52 -5.32 9.64 -3.53
CA GLN A 52 -4.36 8.68 -3.01
C GLN A 52 -4.39 7.45 -3.92
N ILE A 53 -3.44 7.37 -4.85
CA ILE A 53 -3.34 6.31 -5.86
C ILE A 53 -2.02 5.54 -5.78
N ASP A 54 -1.01 6.11 -5.12
CA ASP A 54 0.23 5.44 -4.79
C ASP A 54 0.13 4.77 -3.42
N HIS A 55 0.42 3.46 -3.39
CA HIS A 55 0.30 2.66 -2.18
C HIS A 55 1.62 2.00 -1.83
N ILE A 56 1.83 1.82 -0.53
CA ILE A 56 2.88 0.94 0.01
C ILE A 56 2.18 -0.03 0.97
N CYS A 57 2.34 -1.32 0.70
CA CYS A 57 1.74 -2.40 1.46
C CYS A 57 2.82 -3.33 2.00
N ILE A 58 2.51 -3.94 3.13
CA ILE A 58 3.35 -4.95 3.77
C ILE A 58 2.51 -6.14 4.16
N ASN A 59 3.04 -7.35 4.08
CA ASN A 59 2.35 -8.52 4.60
C ASN A 59 2.02 -8.36 6.11
N LYS A 60 0.80 -8.74 6.49
CA LYS A 60 0.21 -8.54 7.82
C LYS A 60 1.06 -9.11 8.95
N LYS A 61 1.78 -10.20 8.69
CA LYS A 61 2.76 -10.79 9.62
C LYS A 61 3.81 -9.77 10.09
N PHE A 62 4.25 -8.89 9.21
CA PHE A 62 5.25 -7.86 9.48
C PHE A 62 4.64 -6.47 9.67
N ARG A 63 3.32 -6.34 9.87
CA ARG A 63 2.65 -5.03 10.02
C ARG A 63 3.29 -4.12 11.07
N ARG A 64 3.83 -4.71 12.15
CA ARG A 64 4.47 -3.99 13.27
C ARG A 64 5.84 -3.40 12.91
N THR A 65 6.43 -3.83 11.80
CA THR A 65 7.66 -3.24 11.25
C THR A 65 7.37 -1.88 10.63
N MET A 66 6.18 -1.68 10.07
CA MET A 66 5.81 -0.41 9.45
C MET A 66 5.42 0.57 10.56
N GLU A 67 6.21 1.63 10.72
CA GLU A 67 5.99 2.67 11.73
C GLU A 67 5.20 3.86 11.15
N ASP A 68 5.28 4.07 9.83
CA ASP A 68 4.65 5.20 9.16
C ASP A 68 4.62 4.98 7.64
N VAL A 69 3.59 5.50 6.96
CA VAL A 69 3.52 5.65 5.50
C VAL A 69 2.83 6.98 5.20
N ARG A 70 3.55 7.93 4.62
CA ARG A 70 3.02 9.28 4.39
C ARG A 70 3.59 9.96 3.17
N THR A 71 2.81 10.88 2.63
CA THR A 71 3.24 11.85 1.63
C THR A 71 4.11 12.97 2.24
N ARG A 72 5.17 13.35 1.52
CA ARG A 72 6.09 14.46 1.85
C ARG A 72 5.79 15.70 0.99
N ARG A 73 4.75 16.45 1.36
CA ARG A 73 4.36 17.69 0.66
C ARG A 73 5.41 18.80 0.61
N GLY A 74 6.35 18.85 1.56
CA GLY A 74 7.40 19.88 1.59
C GLY A 74 8.57 19.60 0.65
N ALA A 75 8.57 18.45 -0.03
CA ALA A 75 9.54 18.14 -1.06
C ALA A 75 8.92 18.52 -2.41
N ASP A 76 9.18 19.75 -2.85
CA ASP A 76 8.82 20.16 -4.20
C ASP A 76 9.72 19.42 -5.19
N VAL A 77 9.09 18.65 -6.08
CA VAL A 77 9.75 17.83 -7.11
C VAL A 77 9.30 18.23 -8.52
N ALA A 78 8.61 19.37 -8.67
CA ALA A 78 8.07 19.83 -9.95
C ALA A 78 7.22 18.76 -10.68
N SER A 79 6.42 18.00 -9.93
CA SER A 79 5.49 17.00 -10.44
C SER A 79 4.12 17.20 -9.80
N ASP A 80 3.09 16.79 -10.52
CA ASP A 80 1.72 16.57 -10.03
C ASP A 80 1.64 15.44 -8.99
N TYR A 81 2.64 14.56 -8.93
CA TYR A 81 2.82 13.57 -7.88
C TYR A 81 3.65 14.10 -6.71
N HIS A 82 3.32 13.64 -5.52
CA HIS A 82 4.08 13.87 -4.31
C HIS A 82 4.87 12.62 -3.90
N LEU A 83 6.03 12.83 -3.26
CA LEU A 83 6.83 11.73 -2.72
C LEU A 83 6.10 11.00 -1.58
N VAL A 84 6.00 9.67 -1.68
CA VAL A 84 5.47 8.80 -0.62
C VAL A 84 6.60 8.06 0.07
N VAL A 85 6.63 8.10 1.40
CA VAL A 85 7.71 7.49 2.21
C VAL A 85 7.11 6.53 3.23
N ALA A 86 7.65 5.32 3.30
CA ALA A 86 7.40 4.36 4.37
C ALA A 86 8.61 4.26 5.31
N ASN A 87 8.38 4.37 6.62
CA ASN A 87 9.39 4.11 7.64
C ASN A 87 9.21 2.68 8.18
N LEU A 88 10.26 1.87 8.08
CA LEU A 88 10.25 0.46 8.48
C LEU A 88 11.32 0.20 9.54
N LYS A 89 10.93 -0.39 10.68
CA LYS A 89 11.84 -0.79 11.76
C LYS A 89 11.92 -2.31 11.90
N LEU A 90 13.04 -2.86 11.45
CA LEU A 90 13.32 -4.29 11.55
C LEU A 90 14.13 -4.61 12.81
N LYS A 91 13.63 -5.56 13.61
CA LYS A 91 14.36 -6.13 14.74
C LYS A 91 14.90 -7.49 14.33
N LEU A 92 16.20 -7.59 14.11
CA LEU A 92 16.89 -8.84 13.84
C LEU A 92 17.40 -9.41 15.17
N ASN A 93 17.11 -10.69 15.44
CA ASN A 93 17.62 -11.33 16.64
C ASN A 93 19.06 -11.76 16.41
N LYS A 94 19.98 -11.37 17.29
CA LYS A 94 21.34 -11.92 17.33
C LYS A 94 21.27 -13.24 18.07
N ASN A 95 21.20 -14.35 17.35
CA ASN A 95 21.45 -15.64 17.98
C ASN A 95 22.95 -15.76 18.22
N TRP A 96 23.35 -16.08 19.47
CA TRP A 96 24.73 -16.35 19.87
C TRP A 96 25.24 -17.73 19.38
N THR A 97 24.39 -18.49 18.69
CA THR A 97 24.77 -19.73 18.00
C THR A 97 25.16 -19.41 16.56
N ASP A 98 26.05 -20.21 15.95
CA ASP A 98 26.55 -20.05 14.56
C ASP A 98 25.46 -20.05 13.45
N ARG A 99 24.17 -20.06 13.82
CA ARG A 99 23.05 -19.96 12.91
C ARG A 99 22.78 -18.51 12.55
N VAL A 100 23.27 -18.10 11.38
CA VAL A 100 22.91 -16.83 10.73
C VAL A 100 21.38 -16.73 10.59
N VAL A 101 20.76 -15.78 11.29
CA VAL A 101 19.34 -15.44 11.09
C VAL A 101 19.23 -14.64 9.79
N THR A 102 18.73 -15.28 8.74
CA THR A 102 18.52 -14.63 7.44
C THR A 102 17.09 -14.10 7.33
N LEU A 103 16.94 -12.81 7.07
CA LEU A 103 15.68 -12.21 6.63
C LEU A 103 15.74 -11.98 5.12
N ARG A 104 14.81 -12.56 4.37
CA ARG A 104 14.62 -12.24 2.95
C ARG A 104 13.55 -11.16 2.80
N LEU A 105 13.81 -10.26 1.85
CA LEU A 105 12.94 -9.16 1.48
C LEU A 105 12.58 -9.30 0.00
N ASN A 106 11.29 -9.21 -0.30
CA ASN A 106 10.75 -9.11 -1.66
C ASN A 106 10.16 -7.71 -1.82
N ILE A 107 10.54 -7.00 -2.88
CA ILE A 107 9.97 -5.71 -3.25
C ILE A 107 9.31 -5.88 -4.61
N ILE A 108 8.01 -5.62 -4.68
CA ILE A 108 7.23 -5.62 -5.90
C ILE A 108 6.84 -4.17 -6.17
N GLN A 109 7.36 -3.60 -7.24
CA GLN A 109 6.88 -2.33 -7.77
C GLN A 109 5.93 -2.65 -8.93
N CYS A 110 4.76 -2.02 -8.97
CA CYS A 110 3.90 -2.06 -10.16
C CYS A 110 3.23 -0.72 -10.49
N TYR A 111 2.74 -0.62 -11.72
CA TYR A 111 1.92 0.48 -12.23
C TYR A 111 0.63 -0.14 -12.79
N ALA A 112 -0.50 0.11 -12.14
CA ALA A 112 -1.78 -0.44 -12.59
C ALA A 112 -2.34 0.39 -13.75
N PRO A 113 -3.17 -0.21 -14.61
CA PRO A 113 -3.98 0.53 -15.57
C PRO A 113 -4.81 1.62 -14.87
N THR A 114 -5.06 2.71 -15.57
CA THR A 114 -5.94 3.78 -15.08
C THR A 114 -7.34 3.24 -14.76
N ASN A 115 -8.09 3.92 -13.90
CA ASN A 115 -9.44 3.46 -13.54
C ASN A 115 -10.39 3.37 -14.76
N ASP A 116 -10.15 4.22 -15.78
CA ASP A 116 -10.95 4.27 -17.01
C ASP A 116 -10.51 3.22 -18.05
N SER A 117 -9.48 2.42 -17.76
CA SER A 117 -9.08 1.30 -18.61
C SER A 117 -10.14 0.19 -18.60
N ASN A 118 -10.21 -0.56 -19.71
CA ASN A 118 -11.11 -1.70 -19.85
C ASN A 118 -10.90 -2.73 -18.72
N ASP A 119 -11.99 -3.32 -18.23
CA ASP A 119 -11.98 -4.38 -17.22
C ASP A 119 -11.05 -5.54 -17.58
N ASP A 120 -11.02 -6.01 -18.83
CA ASP A 120 -10.14 -7.10 -19.23
C ASP A 120 -8.65 -6.78 -18.97
N ILE A 121 -8.26 -5.52 -19.19
CA ILE A 121 -6.89 -5.05 -18.95
C ILE A 121 -6.61 -4.97 -17.44
N LYS A 122 -7.57 -4.47 -16.66
CA LYS A 122 -7.46 -4.43 -15.20
C LYS A 122 -7.37 -5.83 -14.62
N ASP A 123 -8.24 -6.75 -15.06
CA ASP A 123 -8.28 -8.15 -14.65
C ASP A 123 -6.95 -8.85 -14.95
N GLN A 124 -6.45 -8.75 -16.19
CA GLN A 124 -5.16 -9.33 -16.57
C GLN A 124 -4.01 -8.79 -15.71
N PHE A 125 -4.01 -7.49 -15.39
CA PHE A 125 -3.02 -6.89 -14.50
C PHE A 125 -3.08 -7.50 -13.09
N TYR A 126 -4.26 -7.56 -12.47
CA TYR A 126 -4.42 -8.08 -11.11
C TYR A 126 -4.14 -9.59 -11.02
N GLU A 127 -4.51 -10.38 -12.03
CA GLU A 127 -4.15 -11.80 -12.11
C GLU A 127 -2.63 -11.99 -12.20
N ARG A 128 -1.96 -11.19 -13.03
CA ARG A 128 -0.50 -11.28 -13.14
C ARG A 128 0.17 -10.87 -11.83
N LEU A 129 -0.29 -9.79 -11.20
CA LEU A 129 0.21 -9.33 -9.91
C LEU A 129 0.01 -10.39 -8.82
N GLN A 130 -1.17 -11.02 -8.77
CA GLN A 130 -1.48 -12.15 -7.89
C GLN A 130 -0.45 -13.27 -8.05
N SER A 131 -0.16 -13.68 -9.29
CA SER A 131 0.81 -14.75 -9.57
C SER A 131 2.24 -14.44 -9.11
N ILE A 132 2.61 -13.15 -9.06
CA ILE A 132 3.93 -12.70 -8.57
C ILE A 132 3.96 -12.73 -7.04
N ILE A 133 2.89 -12.25 -6.40
CA ILE A 133 2.76 -12.27 -4.93
C ILE A 133 2.78 -13.70 -4.40
N GLU A 134 2.15 -14.65 -5.09
CA GLU A 134 2.15 -16.08 -4.71
C GLU A 134 3.53 -16.73 -4.73
N LYS A 135 4.43 -16.24 -5.57
CA LYS A 135 5.84 -16.70 -5.60
C LYS A 135 6.65 -16.19 -4.41
N CYS A 136 6.18 -15.16 -3.71
CA CYS A 136 6.85 -14.62 -2.54
C CYS A 136 6.47 -15.42 -1.28
N PRO A 137 7.42 -16.10 -0.60
CA PRO A 137 7.09 -16.89 0.58
C PRO A 137 6.52 -16.03 1.71
N ARG A 138 5.38 -16.44 2.28
CA ARG A 138 4.72 -15.72 3.41
C ARG A 138 5.60 -15.54 4.65
N LYS A 139 6.68 -16.31 4.77
CA LYS A 139 7.66 -16.20 5.87
C LYS A 139 8.61 -15.02 5.70
N ASP A 140 8.84 -14.58 4.47
CA ASP A 140 9.72 -13.48 4.09
C ASP A 140 8.94 -12.16 4.16
N LEU A 141 9.65 -11.03 4.25
CA LEU A 141 9.02 -9.72 4.22
C LEU A 141 8.70 -9.37 2.76
N THR A 142 7.44 -9.06 2.46
CA THR A 142 7.04 -8.60 1.13
C THR A 142 6.51 -7.18 1.23
N ILE A 143 7.08 -6.30 0.41
CA ILE A 143 6.61 -4.94 0.18
C ILE A 143 6.03 -4.90 -1.23
N LEU A 144 4.75 -4.53 -1.33
CA LEU A 144 4.10 -4.20 -2.60
C LEU A 144 3.96 -2.68 -2.64
N MET A 145 4.43 -2.04 -3.70
CA MET A 145 4.33 -0.60 -3.84
C MET A 145 4.11 -0.15 -5.28
N GLY A 146 3.60 1.07 -5.43
CA GLY A 146 3.51 1.75 -6.71
C GLY A 146 2.20 2.49 -6.93
N ASP A 147 2.05 3.03 -8.14
CA ASP A 147 0.83 3.69 -8.59
C ASP A 147 -0.16 2.62 -9.02
N LEU A 148 -1.19 2.41 -8.19
CA LEU A 148 -2.22 1.43 -8.48
C LEU A 148 -3.49 2.03 -9.06
N ASN A 149 -3.51 3.35 -9.30
CA ASN A 149 -4.72 4.04 -9.72
C ASN A 149 -5.94 3.72 -8.82
N ALA A 150 -5.68 3.34 -7.57
CA ALA A 150 -6.63 2.70 -6.67
C ALA A 150 -6.99 3.64 -5.54
N LYS A 151 -8.21 4.18 -5.55
CA LYS A 151 -8.76 4.93 -4.43
C LYS A 151 -9.40 3.93 -3.49
N VAL A 152 -8.80 3.67 -2.34
CA VAL A 152 -9.29 2.65 -1.40
C VAL A 152 -10.43 3.15 -0.50
N GLY A 153 -10.54 4.46 -0.35
CA GLY A 153 -11.57 5.14 0.43
C GLY A 153 -11.44 5.01 1.94
N ILE A 154 -12.40 5.62 2.66
CA ILE A 154 -12.49 5.58 4.13
C ILE A 154 -13.34 4.42 4.67
N ASP A 155 -14.18 3.80 3.84
CA ASP A 155 -15.02 2.68 4.25
C ASP A 155 -14.16 1.42 4.29
N ASN A 156 -14.07 0.79 5.46
CA ASN A 156 -13.26 -0.40 5.65
C ASN A 156 -14.09 -1.66 5.90
N THR A 157 -15.40 -1.61 5.67
CA THR A 157 -16.32 -2.75 5.83
C THR A 157 -15.85 -3.91 4.94
N GLY A 158 -15.63 -5.08 5.53
CA GLY A 158 -15.10 -6.27 4.83
C GLY A 158 -13.59 -6.29 4.62
N TYR A 159 -12.89 -5.19 4.92
CA TYR A 159 -11.43 -5.03 4.76
C TYR A 159 -10.73 -4.65 6.07
N GLU A 160 -11.36 -4.90 7.21
CA GLU A 160 -10.88 -4.44 8.51
C GLU A 160 -9.55 -5.05 8.94
N ASP A 161 -9.19 -6.16 8.31
CA ASP A 161 -7.97 -6.90 8.55
C ASP A 161 -6.75 -6.35 7.83
N ILE A 162 -6.95 -5.51 6.81
CA ILE A 162 -5.92 -4.92 5.96
C ILE A 162 -5.92 -3.39 5.97
N MET A 163 -7.05 -2.78 6.34
CA MET A 163 -7.22 -1.34 6.51
C MET A 163 -7.33 -1.01 8.00
N GLY A 164 -6.41 -0.18 8.49
CA GLY A 164 -6.13 -0.12 9.94
C GLY A 164 -7.27 0.43 10.79
N ARG A 165 -7.56 -0.22 11.93
CA ARG A 165 -8.57 0.16 12.94
C ARG A 165 -8.04 1.11 14.04
N HIS A 166 -7.11 2.01 13.74
CA HIS A 166 -6.22 2.76 14.66
C HIS A 166 -4.81 2.16 14.77
N GLY A 167 -3.82 3.05 14.90
CA GLY A 167 -2.39 2.75 14.99
C GLY A 167 -2.03 1.99 16.27
N LEU A 168 -1.16 0.98 16.07
CA LEU A 168 -0.59 0.01 17.02
C LEU A 168 -1.58 -0.99 17.64
#